data_AF-A0A0G4FP11-F1
#
_entry.id   AF-A0A0G4FP11-F1
#
_cell.length_a   1.000
_cell.length_b   1.000
_cell.length_c   1.000
_cell.angle_alpha   90.00
_cell.angle_beta   90.00
_cell.angle_gamma   90.00
#
_symmetry.space_group_name_H-M   'P 1'
#
loop_
_entity.id
_entity.type
_entity.pdbx_description
1 polymer ?
#
loop_
_entity_poly.entity_id
_entity_poly.type
_entity_poly.pdbx_seq_one_letter_code
_entity_poly.pdbx_strand_id
1 'polypeptide(L)'
;MADDGRTEQLVAVEEGTVSSQSGVVHRVRGFFGFGASSGSQDGRRRLFSRLVLLCAVLITVCALVFLGVVVSRSLGSPRNSPVDGEKPVPQPPFPDNPDDQKKPDKPETDTGDEEKPEDETGEGGTGGGKDQGEGGDDQKKPVTPTGAGNIRHGISWNPLLKDDSGPEKLRWDDVGTVGGAAWWASPPDGRADLDTARRLGAGSIRVYGLAPMDDHRPFLETVVNSGLSLFAGSSDFPLMQQPGSCLEKPEGCFGIMKGYFSGLLSDQTGFIADGKWHRAVSLYALVNEPDLKFKGGWARMAKLVVTVLDALLVVEKERGVTEGPKLTVPMSVATTAAYDPESLCHKQGKVSLEAAGVAQMCDLASVISDPSLVGYSPVSGEEAFRTVLEERMEFSFNAFFPPPTAASLVVEPYKQIDLLKDRPLHLTEWQNTGDVAGLPKALSALLDLLEPFQGRVFFFEFETAYWKGGSEMGFGMFSNGDQVVAQCRWPNCFGEQPVYCKRTVNFNDQPVGQAVAKAFGGEAPSASWPGFCPAEEGEQQTAVIA
;
A
#
# COMPACT_ATOMS: atom_id res chain seq x y z
N MET A 1 16.08 57.20 21.02
CA MET A 1 17.10 58.25 21.04
C MET A 1 18.34 57.68 21.72
N ALA A 2 19.42 57.61 20.94
CA ALA A 2 20.85 57.36 21.23
C ALA A 2 21.23 56.15 22.13
N ASP A 3 21.93 55.12 21.60
CA ASP A 3 23.40 55.01 21.32
C ASP A 3 24.25 55.03 22.61
N ASP A 4 25.27 54.20 22.85
CA ASP A 4 26.11 53.39 21.95
C ASP A 4 26.96 52.40 22.79
N GLY A 5 27.52 51.38 22.13
CA GLY A 5 28.86 50.86 22.46
C GLY A 5 28.99 49.50 23.17
N ARG A 6 29.33 48.45 22.40
CA ARG A 6 30.51 47.61 22.66
C ARG A 6 30.91 46.74 21.47
N THR A 7 32.18 46.87 21.12
CA THR A 7 32.91 46.37 19.95
C THR A 7 33.37 44.92 20.12
N GLU A 8 33.25 44.12 19.06
CA GLU A 8 33.83 42.77 18.94
C GLU A 8 35.35 42.81 18.67
N GLN A 9 36.10 41.90 19.30
CA GLN A 9 37.52 41.66 19.02
C GLN A 9 37.67 40.47 18.06
N LEU A 10 38.27 40.73 16.90
CA LEU A 10 38.83 39.75 15.99
C LEU A 10 40.21 39.31 16.49
N VAL A 11 40.40 38.00 16.65
CA VAL A 11 41.70 37.37 16.90
C VAL A 11 42.27 36.88 15.57
N ALA A 12 43.42 37.45 15.18
CA ALA A 12 44.27 36.94 14.13
C ALA A 12 45.13 35.79 14.68
N VAL A 13 45.31 34.71 13.91
CA VAL A 13 46.33 33.69 14.16
C VAL A 13 47.18 33.51 12.92
N GLU A 14 48.48 33.48 13.19
CA GLU A 14 49.64 33.61 12.31
C GLU A 14 49.86 32.46 11.33
N GLU A 15 50.53 32.81 10.22
CA GLU A 15 51.14 31.90 9.27
C GLU A 15 52.33 31.16 9.90
N GLY A 16 52.27 29.82 9.92
CA GLY A 16 53.39 28.95 10.26
C GLY A 16 53.82 28.13 9.03
N THR A 17 55.04 28.39 8.55
CA THR A 17 55.79 27.48 7.67
C THR A 17 56.45 26.38 8.52
N VAL A 18 56.58 25.15 7.99
CA VAL A 18 57.79 24.30 8.04
C VAL A 18 57.52 22.84 7.60
N SER A 19 58.46 22.35 6.78
CA SER A 19 58.95 20.97 6.61
C SER A 19 58.10 19.88 5.94
N SER A 20 58.62 19.50 4.77
CA SER A 20 58.54 18.19 4.13
C SER A 20 58.81 17.01 5.05
N GLN A 21 58.00 15.95 4.95
CA GLN A 21 58.49 14.57 4.91
C GLN A 21 57.54 13.69 4.09
N SER A 22 58.17 12.79 3.34
CA SER A 22 57.64 11.87 2.35
C SER A 22 56.70 10.81 2.91
N GLY A 23 55.55 10.61 2.27
CA GLY A 23 54.64 9.49 2.49
C GLY A 23 54.04 9.04 1.16
N VAL A 24 54.32 7.79 0.80
CA VAL A 24 53.97 7.13 -0.46
C VAL A 24 52.45 6.99 -0.61
N VAL A 25 51.88 7.52 -1.70
CA VAL A 25 50.50 7.27 -2.11
C VAL A 25 50.52 6.43 -3.39
N HIS A 26 49.98 5.21 -3.29
CA HIS A 26 49.70 4.36 -4.44
C HIS A 26 48.65 5.02 -5.34
N ARG A 27 49.09 5.43 -6.54
CA ARG A 27 48.23 5.97 -7.59
C ARG A 27 47.74 4.80 -8.46
N VAL A 28 46.47 4.44 -8.31
CA VAL A 28 45.77 3.55 -9.24
C VAL A 28 45.54 4.33 -10.54
N ARG A 29 46.20 3.88 -11.63
CA ARG A 29 45.97 4.37 -13.00
C ARG A 29 44.72 3.70 -13.55
N GLY A 30 43.61 4.43 -13.59
CA GLY A 30 42.43 4.10 -14.38
C GLY A 30 42.56 4.66 -15.80
N PHE A 31 42.54 3.76 -16.78
CA PHE A 31 42.50 4.03 -18.21
C PHE A 31 41.08 4.49 -18.60
N PHE A 32 40.93 5.74 -19.06
CA PHE A 32 39.86 6.13 -20.00
C PHE A 32 40.41 7.22 -20.92
N GLY A 33 40.84 6.82 -22.11
CA GLY A 33 41.15 7.73 -23.20
C GLY A 33 39.90 7.94 -24.04
N PHE A 34 39.30 9.12 -23.96
CA PHE A 34 38.50 9.67 -25.05
C PHE A 34 39.33 10.76 -25.71
N GLY A 35 39.85 10.46 -26.90
CA GLY A 35 40.53 11.42 -27.75
C GLY A 35 39.55 12.47 -28.25
N ALA A 36 39.69 13.71 -27.77
CA ALA A 36 39.04 14.86 -28.38
C ALA A 36 39.78 15.22 -29.67
N SER A 37 39.16 14.90 -30.82
CA SER A 37 39.59 15.45 -32.09
C SER A 37 39.20 16.93 -32.18
N SER A 38 40.10 17.73 -32.74
CA SER A 38 39.97 19.17 -32.98
C SER A 38 38.87 19.47 -34.00
N GLY A 39 37.62 19.44 -33.57
CA GLY A 39 36.48 19.95 -34.35
C GLY A 39 36.50 21.48 -34.41
N SER A 40 36.58 22.01 -35.63
CA SER A 40 36.50 23.45 -35.95
C SER A 40 35.38 24.18 -35.19
N GLN A 41 35.67 25.38 -34.69
CA GLN A 41 34.71 26.27 -34.01
C GLN A 41 33.42 26.51 -34.81
N ASP A 42 33.45 26.35 -36.14
CA ASP A 42 32.26 26.46 -37.00
C ASP A 42 31.24 25.34 -36.75
N GLY A 43 31.67 24.15 -36.34
CA GLY A 43 30.77 23.05 -36.03
C GLY A 43 29.89 23.33 -34.82
N ARG A 44 30.46 23.96 -33.78
CA ARG A 44 29.72 24.33 -32.56
C ARG A 44 28.72 25.46 -32.82
N ARG A 45 29.07 26.45 -33.65
CA ARG A 45 28.13 27.52 -34.05
C ARG A 45 26.96 27.00 -34.86
N ARG A 46 27.20 26.06 -35.79
CA ARG A 46 26.12 25.43 -36.57
C ARG A 46 25.20 24.56 -35.71
N LEU A 47 25.76 23.84 -34.74
CA LEU A 47 24.97 23.04 -33.79
C LEU A 47 24.10 23.93 -32.90
N PHE A 48 24.65 25.03 -32.39
CA PHE A 48 23.92 25.99 -31.57
C PHE A 48 22.79 26.68 -32.36
N SER A 49 23.05 27.12 -33.60
CA SER A 49 21.98 27.70 -34.45
C SER A 49 20.88 26.69 -34.79
N ARG A 50 21.21 25.40 -34.96
CA ARG A 50 20.19 24.35 -35.19
C ARG A 50 19.34 24.09 -33.95
N LEU A 51 19.94 24.11 -32.75
CA LEU A 51 19.22 23.99 -31.48
C LEU A 51 18.28 25.18 -31.23
N VAL A 52 18.73 26.41 -31.51
CA VAL A 52 17.90 27.61 -31.39
C VAL A 52 16.72 27.57 -32.37
N LEU A 53 16.95 27.14 -33.62
CA LEU A 53 15.88 27.00 -34.61
C LEU A 53 14.88 25.90 -34.21
N LEU A 54 15.36 24.78 -33.68
CA LEU A 54 14.50 23.69 -33.20
C LEU A 54 13.61 24.15 -32.03
N CYS A 55 14.17 24.90 -31.07
CA CYS A 55 13.40 25.49 -29.97
C CYS A 55 12.35 26.49 -30.47
N ALA A 56 12.68 27.34 -31.46
CA ALA A 56 11.72 28.28 -32.03
C ALA A 56 10.55 27.58 -32.73
N VAL A 57 10.83 26.48 -33.46
CA VAL A 57 9.80 25.66 -34.11
C VAL A 57 8.89 25.00 -33.06
N LEU A 58 9.47 24.42 -32.00
CA LEU A 58 8.70 23.78 -30.92
C LEU A 58 7.79 24.78 -30.20
N ILE A 59 8.29 25.98 -29.89
CA ILE A 59 7.48 27.05 -29.28
C ILE A 59 6.31 27.45 -30.19
N THR A 60 6.55 27.55 -31.50
CA THR A 60 5.51 27.90 -32.48
C THR A 60 4.45 26.82 -32.60
N VAL A 61 4.84 25.54 -32.61
CA VAL A 61 3.91 24.39 -32.64
C VAL A 61 3.06 24.36 -31.36
N CYS A 62 3.67 24.54 -30.18
CA CYS A 62 2.93 24.60 -28.93
C CYS A 62 1.92 25.76 -28.89
N ALA A 63 2.30 26.94 -29.41
CA ALA A 63 1.40 28.09 -29.50
C ALA A 63 0.21 27.82 -30.44
N LEU A 64 0.44 27.17 -31.59
CA LEU A 64 -0.62 26.82 -32.54
C LEU A 64 -1.58 25.75 -31.98
N VAL A 65 -1.07 24.77 -31.23
CA VAL A 65 -1.90 23.77 -30.54
C VAL A 65 -2.77 24.45 -29.47
N PHE A 66 -2.19 25.36 -28.69
CA PHE A 66 -2.95 26.13 -27.69
C PHE A 66 -4.04 26.98 -28.32
N LEU A 67 -3.76 27.67 -29.44
CA LEU A 67 -4.78 28.42 -30.18
C LEU A 67 -5.86 27.50 -30.77
N GLY A 68 -5.51 26.32 -31.27
CA GLY A 68 -6.49 25.34 -31.79
C GLY A 68 -7.45 24.79 -30.72
N VAL A 69 -6.95 24.57 -29.49
CA VAL A 69 -7.75 24.14 -28.34
C VAL A 69 -8.69 25.26 -27.86
N VAL A 70 -8.24 26.51 -27.87
CA VAL A 70 -9.07 27.66 -27.47
C VAL A 70 -10.17 27.95 -28.49
N VAL A 71 -9.89 27.81 -29.79
CA VAL A 71 -10.90 28.00 -30.85
C VAL A 71 -11.95 26.89 -30.85
N SER A 72 -11.57 25.64 -30.56
CA SER A 72 -12.52 24.51 -30.49
C SER A 72 -13.49 24.60 -29.30
N ARG A 73 -13.13 25.29 -28.21
CA ARG A 73 -14.05 25.53 -27.07
C ARG A 73 -15.03 26.68 -27.31
N SER A 74 -14.80 27.54 -28.30
CA SER A 74 -15.65 28.72 -28.58
C SER A 74 -16.81 28.41 -29.54
N LEU A 75 -16.73 27.31 -30.31
CA LEU A 75 -17.72 26.96 -31.32
C LEU A 75 -18.56 25.74 -30.90
N GLY A 76 -19.62 26.01 -30.12
CA GLY A 76 -20.92 25.36 -30.23
C GLY A 76 -21.06 23.94 -29.66
N SER A 77 -21.66 23.83 -28.47
CA SER A 77 -22.45 22.66 -28.08
C SER A 77 -23.93 23.05 -28.03
N PRO A 78 -24.85 22.29 -28.67
CA PRO A 78 -26.26 22.64 -28.72
C PRO A 78 -26.92 22.52 -27.34
N ARG A 79 -27.77 23.49 -27.01
CA ARG A 79 -28.61 23.50 -25.81
C ARG A 79 -29.53 22.28 -25.79
N ASN A 80 -29.36 21.41 -24.80
CA ASN A 80 -30.37 20.42 -24.44
C ASN A 80 -31.42 21.07 -23.52
N SER A 81 -32.69 20.86 -23.88
CA SER A 81 -33.89 21.20 -23.13
C SER A 81 -33.94 20.50 -21.76
N PRO A 82 -34.70 21.04 -20.79
CA PRO A 82 -34.76 20.48 -19.43
C PRO A 82 -35.54 19.16 -19.43
N VAL A 83 -34.94 18.12 -18.86
CA VAL A 83 -35.61 16.86 -18.52
C VAL A 83 -36.16 16.99 -17.10
N ASP A 84 -37.46 16.77 -16.98
CA ASP A 84 -38.20 16.73 -15.72
C ASP A 84 -37.77 15.54 -14.85
N GLY A 85 -37.40 15.84 -13.60
CA GLY A 85 -37.75 15.04 -12.41
C GLY A 85 -37.26 13.60 -12.31
N GLU A 86 -35.96 13.38 -12.10
CA GLU A 86 -35.51 12.16 -11.41
C GLU A 86 -35.66 12.33 -9.89
N LYS A 87 -36.47 11.46 -9.28
CA LYS A 87 -36.54 11.33 -7.83
C LYS A 87 -35.28 10.64 -7.32
N PRO A 88 -34.70 11.09 -6.19
CA PRO A 88 -33.53 10.43 -5.60
C PRO A 88 -33.87 8.99 -5.20
N VAL A 89 -32.96 8.08 -5.57
CA VAL A 89 -32.95 6.69 -5.09
C VAL A 89 -32.74 6.72 -3.57
N PRO A 90 -33.59 6.06 -2.76
CA PRO A 90 -33.43 6.04 -1.32
C PRO A 90 -32.17 5.24 -0.95
N GLN A 91 -31.28 5.86 -0.18
CA GLN A 91 -30.14 5.17 0.41
C GLN A 91 -30.61 4.24 1.54
N PRO A 92 -29.98 3.07 1.74
CA PRO A 92 -30.20 2.28 2.95
C PRO A 92 -29.76 3.11 4.16
N PRO A 93 -30.56 3.16 5.24
CA PRO A 93 -30.14 3.83 6.46
C PRO A 93 -28.88 3.15 6.99
N PHE A 94 -27.87 3.95 7.33
CA PHE A 94 -26.87 3.51 8.28
C PHE A 94 -27.59 3.13 9.58
N PRO A 95 -27.15 2.11 10.32
CA PRO A 95 -27.67 1.90 11.67
C PRO A 95 -27.46 3.20 12.45
N ASP A 96 -28.55 3.77 12.96
CA ASP A 96 -28.51 4.93 13.83
C ASP A 96 -27.53 4.65 14.97
N ASN A 97 -26.80 5.68 15.37
CA ASN A 97 -25.85 5.64 16.47
C ASN A 97 -26.55 5.05 17.72
N PRO A 98 -26.09 3.92 18.29
CA PRO A 98 -26.75 3.30 19.44
C PRO A 98 -26.79 4.22 20.67
N ASP A 99 -26.01 5.30 20.70
CA ASP A 99 -25.98 6.29 21.79
C ASP A 99 -27.16 7.28 21.81
N ASP A 100 -28.03 7.30 20.80
CA ASP A 100 -29.23 8.17 20.78
C ASP A 100 -30.50 7.52 21.38
N GLN A 101 -30.38 6.32 21.97
CA GLN A 101 -31.49 5.71 22.71
C GLN A 101 -31.56 6.23 24.15
N LYS A 102 -32.62 7.01 24.38
CA LYS A 102 -33.12 7.47 25.69
C LYS A 102 -32.87 6.46 26.82
N LYS A 103 -32.26 6.95 27.91
CA LYS A 103 -32.24 6.32 29.23
C LYS A 103 -33.59 5.67 29.56
N PRO A 104 -33.65 4.36 29.86
CA PRO A 104 -34.81 3.80 30.52
C PRO A 104 -34.80 4.17 32.00
N ASP A 105 -35.98 4.50 32.52
CA ASP A 105 -36.21 4.78 33.93
C ASP A 105 -35.81 3.59 34.81
N LYS A 106 -35.21 3.91 35.96
CA LYS A 106 -34.89 2.98 37.06
C LYS A 106 -36.12 2.17 37.48
N PRO A 107 -36.01 0.84 37.65
CA PRO A 107 -36.86 0.13 38.58
C PRO A 107 -36.22 0.10 39.97
N GLU A 108 -37.10 0.17 40.96
CA GLU A 108 -36.85 0.14 42.39
C GLU A 108 -36.19 -1.17 42.84
N THR A 109 -35.40 -1.02 43.90
CA THR A 109 -34.77 -2.08 44.69
C THR A 109 -35.80 -3.02 45.29
N ASP A 110 -35.65 -4.32 45.07
CA ASP A 110 -36.21 -5.35 45.92
C ASP A 110 -35.07 -6.25 46.43
N THR A 111 -35.04 -6.42 47.74
CA THR A 111 -34.04 -7.14 48.53
C THR A 111 -34.49 -8.59 48.71
N GLY A 112 -33.70 -9.56 48.25
CA GLY A 112 -33.98 -10.97 48.45
C GLY A 112 -32.70 -11.81 48.47
N ASP A 113 -32.23 -12.06 49.69
CA ASP A 113 -31.65 -13.30 50.25
C ASP A 113 -30.68 -14.20 49.46
N GLU A 114 -29.51 -14.36 50.09
CA GLU A 114 -28.71 -15.57 50.31
C GLU A 114 -28.97 -16.81 49.43
N GLU A 115 -27.94 -17.24 48.70
CA GLU A 115 -27.53 -18.66 48.77
C GLU A 115 -26.04 -18.83 48.39
N LYS A 116 -25.34 -19.53 49.27
CA LYS A 116 -23.93 -19.94 49.22
C LYS A 116 -23.85 -21.27 48.46
N PRO A 117 -22.84 -21.53 47.62
CA PRO A 117 -22.45 -22.90 47.34
C PRO A 117 -21.12 -23.23 48.01
N GLU A 118 -21.12 -24.46 48.50
CA GLU A 118 -20.14 -25.12 49.35
C GLU A 118 -18.87 -25.51 48.60
N ASP A 119 -17.78 -25.56 49.37
CA ASP A 119 -16.52 -26.22 49.05
C ASP A 119 -16.75 -27.73 48.83
N GLU A 120 -16.24 -28.27 47.72
CA GLU A 120 -15.87 -29.68 47.64
C GLU A 120 -14.41 -29.84 47.21
N THR A 121 -13.61 -30.21 48.21
CA THR A 121 -12.27 -30.78 48.10
C THR A 121 -12.34 -32.20 47.56
N GLY A 122 -11.55 -32.52 46.53
CA GLY A 122 -11.36 -33.88 46.04
C GLY A 122 -9.89 -34.16 45.67
N GLU A 123 -9.15 -34.74 46.60
CA GLU A 123 -7.83 -35.34 46.38
C GLU A 123 -7.93 -36.69 45.63
N GLY A 124 -6.89 -37.01 44.86
CA GLY A 124 -6.32 -38.36 44.80
C GLY A 124 -6.68 -39.23 43.59
N GLY A 125 -5.66 -39.60 42.80
CA GLY A 125 -5.82 -40.63 41.77
C GLY A 125 -4.59 -40.88 40.90
N THR A 126 -3.50 -41.41 41.48
CA THR A 126 -2.41 -42.05 40.73
C THR A 126 -2.85 -43.42 40.21
N GLY A 127 -2.72 -43.66 38.90
CA GLY A 127 -2.96 -44.98 38.31
C GLY A 127 -2.23 -45.14 36.97
N GLY A 128 -1.25 -46.05 36.93
CA GLY A 128 -0.55 -46.46 35.72
C GLY A 128 -1.24 -47.61 34.98
N GLY A 129 -1.00 -47.68 33.67
CA GLY A 129 -1.30 -48.80 32.77
C GLY A 129 -0.89 -48.40 31.35
N LYS A 130 0.25 -48.90 30.85
CA LYS A 130 0.42 -50.10 29.98
C LYS A 130 -0.15 -49.97 28.57
N ASP A 131 0.80 -49.96 27.64
CA ASP A 131 0.83 -50.41 26.24
C ASP A 131 -0.38 -51.17 25.69
N GLN A 132 -0.84 -50.67 24.54
CA GLN A 132 -1.29 -51.33 23.29
C GLN A 132 -1.73 -50.16 22.38
N GLY A 133 -1.38 -49.99 21.11
CA GLY A 133 -1.02 -50.92 20.05
C GLY A 133 -1.80 -50.46 18.80
N GLU A 134 -1.08 -49.91 17.82
CA GLU A 134 -1.39 -49.85 16.37
C GLU A 134 -2.69 -49.21 15.86
N GLY A 135 -2.53 -48.21 14.97
CA GLY A 135 -3.59 -47.61 14.18
C GLY A 135 -3.14 -46.29 13.53
N GLY A 136 -2.10 -46.35 12.71
CA GLY A 136 -1.54 -45.18 12.02
C GLY A 136 -2.42 -44.71 10.87
N ASP A 137 -3.37 -43.83 11.18
CA ASP A 137 -3.87 -42.84 10.21
C ASP A 137 -2.91 -41.65 10.24
N ASP A 138 -2.17 -41.45 9.14
CA ASP A 138 -1.40 -40.24 8.86
C ASP A 138 -2.35 -39.05 8.67
N GLN A 139 -3.00 -38.63 9.75
CA GLN A 139 -3.48 -37.26 9.87
C GLN A 139 -2.23 -36.38 9.85
N LYS A 140 -1.94 -35.83 8.66
CA LYS A 140 -0.99 -34.73 8.48
C LYS A 140 -1.26 -33.72 9.59
N LYS A 141 -0.41 -33.71 10.62
CA LYS A 141 -0.37 -32.62 11.60
C LYS A 141 -0.37 -31.32 10.78
N PRO A 142 -1.20 -30.32 11.13
CA PRO A 142 -1.12 -29.01 10.51
C PRO A 142 0.34 -28.61 10.54
N VAL A 143 0.93 -28.38 9.38
CA VAL A 143 2.25 -27.78 9.28
C VAL A 143 2.08 -26.40 9.90
N THR A 144 2.42 -26.26 11.17
CA THR A 144 2.65 -24.95 11.76
C THR A 144 3.65 -24.27 10.83
N PRO A 145 3.33 -23.11 10.21
CA PRO A 145 4.22 -22.46 9.27
C PRO A 145 5.61 -22.38 9.90
N THR A 146 6.53 -23.20 9.39
CA THR A 146 7.85 -23.35 9.97
C THR A 146 8.62 -22.07 9.67
N GLY A 147 8.52 -21.13 10.61
CA GLY A 147 9.25 -19.89 10.66
C GLY A 147 8.49 -18.71 10.09
N ALA A 148 8.19 -17.74 10.96
CA ALA A 148 8.11 -16.32 10.62
C ALA A 148 9.45 -15.76 10.06
N GLY A 149 10.33 -16.64 9.56
CA GLY A 149 11.60 -16.29 8.94
C GLY A 149 11.32 -15.79 7.53
N ASN A 150 11.23 -14.47 7.42
CA ASN A 150 11.34 -13.70 6.18
C ASN A 150 10.16 -13.78 5.21
N ILE A 151 8.95 -13.37 5.64
CA ILE A 151 7.96 -12.84 4.68
C ILE A 151 8.52 -11.52 4.13
N ARG A 152 9.38 -11.60 3.13
CA ARG A 152 10.08 -10.44 2.52
C ARG A 152 9.46 -10.00 1.20
N HIS A 153 8.61 -10.81 0.61
CA HIS A 153 8.03 -10.56 -0.70
C HIS A 153 6.53 -10.82 -0.70
N GLY A 154 5.80 -9.93 -1.38
CA GLY A 154 4.38 -10.05 -1.59
C GLY A 154 3.95 -9.61 -2.98
N ILE A 155 2.66 -9.74 -3.25
CA ILE A 155 2.04 -9.31 -4.50
C ILE A 155 0.85 -8.41 -4.16
N SER A 156 0.77 -7.26 -4.81
CA SER A 156 -0.43 -6.42 -4.81
C SER A 156 -1.52 -7.12 -5.62
N TRP A 157 -2.55 -7.57 -4.91
CA TRP A 157 -3.61 -8.41 -5.44
C TRP A 157 -4.94 -7.64 -5.35
N ASN A 158 -5.40 -7.21 -6.52
CA ASN A 158 -6.73 -6.68 -6.74
C ASN A 158 -7.22 -7.32 -8.04
N PRO A 159 -7.96 -8.44 -8.01
CA PRO A 159 -8.48 -9.03 -9.22
C PRO A 159 -9.52 -8.09 -9.84
N LEU A 160 -9.48 -7.96 -11.16
CA LEU A 160 -10.24 -6.95 -11.87
C LEU A 160 -11.19 -7.59 -12.88
N LEU A 161 -12.37 -6.99 -13.00
CA LEU A 161 -13.32 -7.35 -14.04
C LEU A 161 -12.73 -7.03 -15.41
N LYS A 162 -13.04 -7.86 -16.41
CA LYS A 162 -12.53 -7.74 -17.77
C LYS A 162 -13.17 -6.57 -18.53
N ASP A 163 -14.36 -6.14 -18.13
CA ASP A 163 -15.06 -5.04 -18.80
C ASP A 163 -14.57 -3.67 -18.29
N ASP A 164 -14.83 -2.62 -19.08
CA ASP A 164 -14.50 -1.21 -18.77
C ASP A 164 -15.33 -0.66 -17.58
N SER A 165 -15.86 -1.53 -16.74
CA SER A 165 -16.79 -1.20 -15.69
C SER A 165 -16.12 -0.53 -14.50
N GLY A 166 -14.79 -0.56 -14.41
CA GLY A 166 -13.99 0.17 -13.42
C GLY A 166 -14.17 -0.31 -11.97
N PRO A 167 -13.17 -0.09 -11.09
CA PRO A 167 -13.28 -0.38 -9.66
C PRO A 167 -14.14 0.66 -8.97
N GLU A 168 -14.40 1.81 -9.59
CA GLU A 168 -15.44 2.75 -9.18
C GLU A 168 -16.82 2.10 -9.07
N LYS A 169 -17.02 0.95 -9.72
CA LYS A 169 -18.15 0.07 -9.44
C LYS A 169 -17.90 -0.75 -8.18
N LEU A 170 -16.77 -1.45 -8.01
CA LEU A 170 -16.48 -2.20 -6.79
C LEU A 170 -16.45 -1.31 -5.55
N ARG A 171 -17.62 -1.14 -4.92
CA ARG A 171 -17.77 -0.38 -3.70
C ARG A 171 -16.80 -0.97 -2.67
N TRP A 172 -15.98 -0.09 -2.09
CA TRP A 172 -14.95 -0.41 -1.10
C TRP A 172 -13.64 -1.01 -1.63
N ASP A 173 -13.48 -1.27 -2.94
CA ASP A 173 -12.30 -1.96 -3.49
C ASP A 173 -12.00 -3.30 -2.79
N ASP A 174 -13.05 -3.96 -2.31
CA ASP A 174 -12.95 -5.21 -1.56
C ASP A 174 -13.11 -6.39 -2.51
N VAL A 175 -12.29 -7.41 -2.30
CA VAL A 175 -12.29 -8.68 -3.04
C VAL A 175 -12.15 -9.88 -2.09
N GLY A 176 -11.99 -9.61 -0.79
CA GLY A 176 -11.78 -10.62 0.26
C GLY A 176 -13.08 -11.07 0.94
N THR A 177 -14.25 -10.70 0.42
CA THR A 177 -15.53 -11.17 0.95
C THR A 177 -15.87 -12.56 0.43
N VAL A 178 -16.89 -13.20 1.02
CA VAL A 178 -17.51 -14.42 0.47
C VAL A 178 -17.92 -14.26 -1.00
N GLY A 179 -18.42 -13.08 -1.40
CA GLY A 179 -18.80 -12.80 -2.78
C GLY A 179 -17.60 -12.87 -3.75
N GLY A 180 -16.41 -12.52 -3.27
CA GLY A 180 -15.16 -12.58 -4.01
C GLY A 180 -14.53 -13.99 -4.13
N ALA A 181 -15.14 -15.03 -3.54
CA ALA A 181 -14.59 -16.39 -3.53
C ALA A 181 -14.25 -16.93 -4.93
N ALA A 182 -14.97 -16.48 -5.95
CA ALA A 182 -14.71 -16.85 -7.33
C ALA A 182 -13.27 -16.54 -7.81
N TRP A 183 -12.58 -15.56 -7.20
CA TRP A 183 -11.18 -15.26 -7.51
C TRP A 183 -10.19 -16.05 -6.64
N TRP A 184 -10.39 -16.02 -5.32
CA TRP A 184 -9.39 -16.50 -4.38
C TRP A 184 -9.54 -17.97 -3.96
N ALA A 185 -10.76 -18.53 -4.01
CA ALA A 185 -11.01 -19.91 -3.61
C ALA A 185 -10.39 -20.90 -4.61
N SER A 186 -10.14 -22.13 -4.14
CA SER A 186 -9.65 -23.21 -5.01
C SER A 186 -10.76 -23.77 -5.89
N PRO A 187 -10.45 -24.36 -7.06
CA PRO A 187 -11.44 -25.10 -7.85
C PRO A 187 -12.12 -26.20 -7.01
N PRO A 188 -13.41 -26.49 -7.28
CA PRO A 188 -14.22 -25.92 -8.36
C PRO A 188 -14.81 -24.53 -8.04
N ASP A 189 -14.61 -24.00 -6.84
CA ASP A 189 -15.33 -22.83 -6.33
C ASP A 189 -14.72 -21.49 -6.76
N GLY A 190 -13.44 -21.47 -7.16
CA GLY A 190 -12.76 -20.26 -7.59
C GLY A 190 -11.53 -20.48 -8.48
N ARG A 191 -10.92 -19.35 -8.86
CA ARG A 191 -9.77 -19.25 -9.78
C ARG A 191 -8.41 -19.58 -9.13
N ALA A 192 -8.36 -19.79 -7.81
CA ALA A 192 -7.14 -20.08 -7.04
C ALA A 192 -6.03 -19.02 -7.17
N ASP A 193 -6.38 -17.75 -7.08
CA ASP A 193 -5.39 -16.67 -7.16
C ASP A 193 -4.41 -16.68 -5.98
N LEU A 194 -4.84 -17.05 -4.77
CA LEU A 194 -3.96 -17.15 -3.60
C LEU A 194 -2.95 -18.29 -3.73
N ASP A 195 -3.35 -19.45 -4.25
CA ASP A 195 -2.40 -20.54 -4.54
C ASP A 195 -1.42 -20.11 -5.63
N THR A 196 -1.87 -19.34 -6.63
CA THR A 196 -0.99 -18.78 -7.66
C THR A 196 0.06 -17.87 -7.04
N ALA A 197 -0.34 -16.92 -6.17
CA ALA A 197 0.58 -16.02 -5.48
C ALA A 197 1.61 -16.79 -4.63
N ARG A 198 1.16 -17.78 -3.87
CA ARG A 198 2.01 -18.67 -3.08
C ARG A 198 3.02 -19.43 -3.95
N ARG A 199 2.59 -20.00 -5.07
CA ARG A 199 3.48 -20.74 -6.00
C ARG A 199 4.50 -19.84 -6.67
N LEU A 200 4.15 -18.59 -6.97
CA LEU A 200 5.10 -17.56 -7.40
C LEU A 200 6.15 -17.23 -6.32
N GLY A 201 6.02 -17.78 -5.12
CA GLY A 201 6.92 -17.55 -4.01
C GLY A 201 6.48 -16.40 -3.11
N ALA A 202 5.32 -15.77 -3.31
CA ALA A 202 4.86 -14.73 -2.40
C ALA A 202 4.64 -15.29 -0.99
N GLY A 203 5.06 -14.56 0.04
CA GLY A 203 4.72 -14.84 1.44
C GLY A 203 3.57 -13.97 1.94
N SER A 204 3.18 -12.95 1.17
CA SER A 204 2.08 -12.04 1.51
C SER A 204 1.32 -11.60 0.26
N ILE A 205 0.04 -11.31 0.43
CA ILE A 205 -0.76 -10.58 -0.56
C ILE A 205 -1.20 -9.25 0.02
N ARG A 206 -1.31 -8.23 -0.83
CA ARG A 206 -1.83 -6.93 -0.46
C ARG A 206 -3.20 -6.69 -1.09
N VAL A 207 -4.17 -6.27 -0.28
CA VAL A 207 -5.50 -5.81 -0.73
C VAL A 207 -5.68 -4.33 -0.40
N TYR A 208 -6.41 -3.61 -1.25
CA TYR A 208 -6.49 -2.15 -1.19
C TYR A 208 -7.64 -1.63 -0.33
N GLY A 209 -8.73 -2.38 -0.26
CA GLY A 209 -9.89 -1.98 0.52
C GLY A 209 -10.62 -3.18 1.11
N LEU A 210 -11.41 -2.89 2.13
CA LEU A 210 -12.21 -3.83 2.88
C LEU A 210 -13.57 -3.20 3.15
N ALA A 211 -14.64 -3.91 2.83
CA ALA A 211 -16.01 -3.53 3.10
C ALA A 211 -16.32 -3.79 4.57
N PRO A 212 -16.75 -2.79 5.35
CA PRO A 212 -16.90 -2.93 6.79
C PRO A 212 -18.13 -3.76 7.21
N MET A 213 -18.91 -4.29 6.27
CA MET A 213 -20.18 -4.97 6.56
C MET A 213 -20.25 -6.41 6.06
N ASP A 214 -19.23 -6.86 5.31
CA ASP A 214 -19.22 -8.17 4.67
C ASP A 214 -18.40 -9.18 5.50
N ASP A 215 -18.67 -10.48 5.37
CA ASP A 215 -17.92 -11.53 6.06
C ASP A 215 -16.66 -11.91 5.27
N HIS A 216 -15.50 -11.80 5.93
CA HIS A 216 -14.18 -12.11 5.39
C HIS A 216 -13.56 -13.36 6.01
N ARG A 217 -14.20 -14.02 6.99
CA ARG A 217 -13.61 -15.19 7.68
C ARG A 217 -13.11 -16.25 6.70
N PRO A 218 -13.89 -16.66 5.67
CA PRO A 218 -13.43 -17.71 4.76
C PRO A 218 -12.19 -17.29 3.95
N PHE A 219 -12.12 -16.02 3.55
CA PHE A 219 -10.94 -15.49 2.86
C PHE A 219 -9.73 -15.44 3.78
N LEU A 220 -9.88 -14.90 5.00
CA LEU A 220 -8.82 -14.79 5.98
C LEU A 220 -8.26 -16.17 6.37
N GLU A 221 -9.11 -17.19 6.51
CA GLU A 221 -8.67 -18.58 6.72
C GLU A 221 -7.99 -19.16 5.47
N THR A 222 -8.46 -18.83 4.27
CA THR A 222 -7.80 -19.26 3.02
C THR A 222 -6.40 -18.66 2.88
N VAL A 223 -6.22 -17.39 3.26
CA VAL A 223 -4.89 -16.74 3.32
C VAL A 223 -3.96 -17.52 4.25
N VAL A 224 -4.40 -17.84 5.46
CA VAL A 224 -3.59 -18.61 6.43
C VAL A 224 -3.30 -20.02 5.92
N ASN A 225 -4.31 -20.71 5.40
CA ASN A 225 -4.16 -22.08 4.89
C ASN A 225 -3.26 -22.16 3.66
N SER A 226 -3.13 -21.07 2.92
CA SER A 226 -2.18 -20.93 1.81
C SER A 226 -0.76 -20.61 2.29
N GLY A 227 -0.52 -20.44 3.60
CA GLY A 227 0.78 -20.03 4.14
C GLY A 227 1.14 -18.59 3.79
N LEU A 228 0.14 -17.76 3.47
CA LEU A 228 0.31 -16.34 3.16
C LEU A 228 -0.04 -15.50 4.39
N SER A 229 0.47 -14.28 4.43
CA SER A 229 -0.08 -13.20 5.25
C SER A 229 -0.80 -12.16 4.41
N LEU A 230 -1.69 -11.41 5.04
CA LEU A 230 -2.41 -10.29 4.46
C LEU A 230 -1.76 -8.97 4.86
N PHE A 231 -1.51 -8.14 3.85
CA PHE A 231 -1.34 -6.71 3.99
C PHE A 231 -2.67 -6.05 3.57
N ALA A 232 -3.49 -5.72 4.55
CA ALA A 232 -4.79 -5.08 4.32
C ALA A 232 -4.65 -3.56 4.16
N GLY A 233 -5.60 -2.92 3.50
CA GLY A 233 -5.68 -1.46 3.39
C GLY A 233 -7.09 -0.97 3.69
N SER A 234 -7.18 0.23 4.27
CA SER A 234 -8.44 0.96 4.32
C SER A 234 -8.87 1.32 2.90
N SER A 235 -10.15 1.10 2.61
CA SER A 235 -10.73 1.52 1.34
C SER A 235 -10.59 3.03 1.11
N ASP A 236 -10.44 3.44 -0.16
CA ASP A 236 -10.55 4.84 -0.57
C ASP A 236 -12.00 5.37 -0.51
N PHE A 237 -12.98 4.48 -0.41
CA PHE A 237 -14.40 4.84 -0.39
C PHE A 237 -14.76 5.84 0.72
N PRO A 238 -14.52 5.57 2.02
CA PRO A 238 -14.83 6.53 3.09
C PRO A 238 -13.93 7.76 3.08
N LEU A 239 -12.74 7.64 2.47
CA LEU A 239 -11.73 8.68 2.46
C LEU A 239 -11.98 9.73 1.36
N MET A 240 -12.43 9.29 0.18
CA MET A 240 -12.53 10.14 -1.01
C MET A 240 -13.77 9.94 -1.86
N GLN A 241 -14.25 8.70 -2.03
CA GLN A 241 -15.22 8.41 -3.10
C GLN A 241 -16.68 8.61 -2.66
N GLN A 242 -16.99 8.42 -1.37
CA GLN A 242 -18.36 8.56 -0.88
C GLN A 242 -18.76 10.03 -0.68
N PRO A 243 -20.04 10.38 -0.86
CA PRO A 243 -20.55 11.68 -0.45
C PRO A 243 -20.31 11.92 1.04
N GLY A 244 -19.78 13.10 1.37
CA GLY A 244 -19.38 13.44 2.73
C GLY A 244 -18.16 12.68 3.20
N SER A 245 -17.30 12.18 2.31
CA SER A 245 -16.02 11.55 2.64
C SER A 245 -15.09 12.45 3.47
N CYS A 246 -14.02 11.88 4.01
CA CYS A 246 -12.98 12.64 4.72
C CYS A 246 -12.39 13.79 3.88
N LEU A 247 -12.25 13.59 2.56
CA LEU A 247 -11.77 14.63 1.65
C LEU A 247 -12.72 15.83 1.58
N GLU A 248 -14.04 15.57 1.54
CA GLU A 248 -15.09 16.60 1.48
C GLU A 248 -15.34 17.27 2.84
N LYS A 249 -15.29 16.50 3.92
CA LYS A 249 -15.60 16.94 5.30
C LYS A 249 -14.47 16.57 6.27
N PRO A 250 -13.30 17.22 6.18
CA PRO A 250 -12.14 16.87 7.00
C PRO A 250 -12.42 16.95 8.51
N GLU A 251 -13.28 17.87 8.95
CA GLU A 251 -13.71 18.01 10.35
C GLU A 251 -14.59 16.84 10.85
N GLY A 252 -15.28 16.15 9.95
CA GLY A 252 -16.11 14.98 10.24
C GLY A 252 -15.38 13.64 10.07
N CYS A 253 -14.13 13.66 9.61
CA CYS A 253 -13.40 12.45 9.21
C CYS A 253 -13.28 11.43 10.35
N PHE A 254 -13.10 11.87 11.60
CA PHE A 254 -13.05 10.98 12.75
C PHE A 254 -14.30 10.10 12.86
N GLY A 255 -15.49 10.70 12.77
CA GLY A 255 -16.76 9.97 12.87
C GLY A 255 -16.96 9.00 11.71
N ILE A 256 -16.58 9.41 10.50
CA ILE A 256 -16.65 8.57 9.29
C ILE A 256 -15.77 7.33 9.44
N MET A 257 -14.51 7.54 9.83
CA MET A 257 -13.56 6.43 9.97
C MET A 257 -13.85 5.57 11.19
N LYS A 258 -14.37 6.15 12.29
CA LYS A 258 -14.84 5.37 13.43
C LYS A 258 -15.96 4.44 13.00
N GLY A 259 -16.95 4.94 12.25
CA GLY A 259 -18.02 4.11 11.68
C GLY A 259 -17.50 3.00 10.79
N TYR A 260 -16.53 3.30 9.91
CA TYR A 260 -15.86 2.31 9.07
C TYR A 260 -15.20 1.20 9.90
N PHE A 261 -14.36 1.55 10.87
CA PHE A 261 -13.67 0.56 11.71
C PHE A 261 -14.64 -0.19 12.62
N SER A 262 -15.69 0.45 13.14
CA SER A 262 -16.70 -0.21 13.98
C SER A 262 -17.43 -1.33 13.25
N GLY A 263 -17.69 -1.17 11.95
CA GLY A 263 -18.20 -2.24 11.10
C GLY A 263 -17.12 -3.28 10.83
N LEU A 264 -15.94 -2.85 10.35
CA LEU A 264 -14.83 -3.73 9.98
C LEU A 264 -14.40 -4.64 11.13
N LEU A 265 -14.43 -4.16 12.36
CA LEU A 265 -14.07 -4.86 13.58
C LEU A 265 -15.31 -5.35 14.37
N SER A 266 -16.41 -5.64 13.67
CA SER A 266 -17.56 -6.31 14.27
C SER A 266 -17.38 -7.83 14.28
N ASP A 267 -18.17 -8.53 15.10
CA ASP A 267 -18.14 -9.99 15.19
C ASP A 267 -18.60 -10.69 13.89
N GLN A 268 -19.15 -9.93 12.92
CA GLN A 268 -19.71 -10.45 11.68
C GLN A 268 -18.70 -10.49 10.52
N THR A 269 -17.65 -9.68 10.57
CA THR A 269 -16.70 -9.53 9.45
C THR A 269 -15.52 -10.51 9.54
N GLY A 270 -15.19 -10.99 10.74
CA GLY A 270 -14.10 -11.95 10.94
C GLY A 270 -12.72 -11.38 11.19
N PHE A 271 -12.56 -10.06 11.22
CA PHE A 271 -11.27 -9.43 11.49
C PHE A 271 -10.86 -9.49 12.96
N ILE A 272 -11.77 -9.82 13.88
CA ILE A 272 -11.46 -10.11 15.28
C ILE A 272 -11.61 -11.61 15.53
N ALA A 273 -10.60 -12.21 16.15
CA ALA A 273 -10.63 -13.56 16.71
C ALA A 273 -9.94 -13.55 18.08
N ASP A 274 -10.59 -14.11 19.10
CA ASP A 274 -10.05 -14.23 20.46
C ASP A 274 -9.57 -12.89 21.07
N GLY A 275 -10.31 -11.81 20.83
CA GLY A 275 -9.96 -10.47 21.34
C GLY A 275 -8.70 -9.88 20.69
N LYS A 276 -8.33 -10.36 19.49
CA LYS A 276 -7.20 -9.89 18.70
C LYS A 276 -7.61 -9.75 17.24
N TRP A 277 -6.81 -9.04 16.46
CA TRP A 277 -6.96 -9.10 15.01
C TRP A 277 -6.74 -10.52 14.48
N HIS A 278 -7.45 -10.86 13.41
CA HIS A 278 -7.28 -12.15 12.74
C HIS A 278 -5.82 -12.32 12.30
N ARG A 279 -5.21 -13.46 12.64
CA ARG A 279 -3.78 -13.77 12.41
C ARG A 279 -3.30 -13.67 10.96
N ALA A 280 -4.23 -13.67 10.00
CA ALA A 280 -3.92 -13.40 8.60
C ALA A 280 -3.38 -11.97 8.42
N VAL A 281 -3.91 -10.98 9.14
CA VAL A 281 -3.56 -9.56 8.97
C VAL A 281 -2.25 -9.26 9.68
N SER A 282 -1.17 -9.19 8.90
CA SER A 282 0.18 -8.92 9.44
C SER A 282 0.59 -7.44 9.34
N LEU A 283 -0.01 -6.72 8.40
CA LEU A 283 0.25 -5.32 8.11
C LEU A 283 -1.06 -4.67 7.66
N TYR A 284 -1.30 -3.43 8.06
CA TYR A 284 -2.51 -2.68 7.72
C TYR A 284 -2.15 -1.25 7.27
N ALA A 285 -2.53 -0.88 6.05
CA ALA A 285 -2.37 0.47 5.53
C ALA A 285 -3.54 1.34 5.98
N LEU A 286 -3.26 2.31 6.84
CA LEU A 286 -4.28 3.26 7.32
C LEU A 286 -4.85 4.06 6.15
N VAL A 287 -3.96 4.54 5.28
CA VAL A 287 -4.28 5.31 4.08
C VAL A 287 -3.20 5.06 3.03
N ASN A 288 -3.58 4.68 1.81
CA ASN A 288 -2.64 4.52 0.69
C ASN A 288 -2.42 5.84 -0.04
N GLU A 289 -1.17 6.25 -0.25
CA GLU A 289 -0.74 7.46 -0.98
C GLU A 289 -1.50 8.74 -0.57
N PRO A 290 -1.58 9.05 0.74
CA PRO A 290 -2.27 10.25 1.18
C PRO A 290 -1.65 11.54 0.61
N ASP A 291 -0.37 11.50 0.27
CA ASP A 291 0.39 12.59 -0.33
C ASP A 291 -0.03 12.93 -1.77
N LEU A 292 -0.56 11.96 -2.53
CA LEU A 292 -1.17 12.21 -3.83
C LEU A 292 -2.64 12.61 -3.72
N LYS A 293 -3.32 12.01 -2.75
CA LYS A 293 -4.78 12.08 -2.61
C LYS A 293 -5.26 13.35 -1.92
N PHE A 294 -4.57 13.78 -0.87
CA PHE A 294 -4.98 14.92 -0.05
C PHE A 294 -4.16 16.16 -0.39
N LYS A 295 -4.76 17.01 -1.23
CA LYS A 295 -4.22 18.34 -1.52
C LYS A 295 -4.35 19.25 -0.30
N GLY A 296 -3.35 20.11 -0.08
CA GLY A 296 -3.37 21.11 1.00
C GLY A 296 -2.17 21.05 1.95
N GLY A 297 -1.09 20.38 1.55
CA GLY A 297 0.18 20.35 2.27
C GLY A 297 0.27 19.28 3.34
N TRP A 298 1.49 19.09 3.85
CA TRP A 298 1.89 18.02 4.76
C TRP A 298 1.08 18.04 6.05
N ALA A 299 0.77 19.22 6.60
CA ALA A 299 0.06 19.35 7.87
C ALA A 299 -1.39 18.84 7.75
N ARG A 300 -2.07 19.12 6.63
CA ARG A 300 -3.42 18.61 6.36
C ARG A 300 -3.40 17.10 6.15
N MET A 301 -2.45 16.60 5.36
CA MET A 301 -2.25 15.17 5.11
C MET A 301 -2.01 14.42 6.44
N ALA A 302 -1.03 14.86 7.22
CA ALA A 302 -0.68 14.25 8.50
C ALA A 302 -1.86 14.29 9.48
N LYS A 303 -2.60 15.42 9.57
CA LYS A 303 -3.82 15.53 10.40
C LYS A 303 -4.88 14.51 10.02
N LEU A 304 -5.12 14.30 8.73
CA LEU A 304 -6.08 13.31 8.26
C LEU A 304 -5.63 11.89 8.62
N VAL A 305 -4.36 11.56 8.37
CA VAL A 305 -3.81 10.23 8.69
C VAL A 305 -3.91 9.95 10.19
N VAL A 306 -3.56 10.90 11.06
CA VAL A 306 -3.70 10.67 12.50
C VAL A 306 -5.16 10.66 12.97
N THR A 307 -6.07 11.31 12.24
CA THR A 307 -7.51 11.18 12.49
C THR A 307 -8.01 9.76 12.20
N VAL A 308 -7.52 9.14 11.11
CA VAL A 308 -7.80 7.74 10.77
C VAL A 308 -7.22 6.80 11.83
N LEU A 309 -5.97 7.05 12.27
CA LEU A 309 -5.33 6.28 13.34
C LEU A 309 -6.15 6.35 14.64
N ASP A 310 -6.54 7.54 15.08
CA ASP A 310 -7.32 7.73 16.31
C ASP A 310 -8.64 6.96 16.27
N ALA A 311 -9.36 7.05 15.14
CA ALA A 311 -10.59 6.31 14.92
C ALA A 311 -10.38 4.79 15.06
N LEU A 312 -9.31 4.24 14.47
CA LEU A 312 -8.98 2.83 14.62
C LEU A 312 -8.72 2.46 16.09
N LEU A 313 -7.89 3.22 16.81
CA LEU A 313 -7.51 2.93 18.19
C LEU A 313 -8.71 3.00 19.15
N VAL A 314 -9.62 3.96 18.93
CA VAL A 314 -10.87 4.06 19.70
C VAL A 314 -11.71 2.81 19.48
N VAL A 315 -11.88 2.34 18.24
CA VAL A 315 -12.66 1.14 17.97
C VAL A 315 -11.98 -0.12 18.52
N GLU A 316 -10.67 -0.28 18.37
CA GLU A 316 -9.92 -1.40 18.96
C GLU A 316 -10.18 -1.46 20.48
N LYS A 317 -10.09 -0.32 21.17
CA LYS A 317 -10.39 -0.23 22.61
C LYS A 317 -11.84 -0.58 22.94
N GLU A 318 -12.80 -0.06 22.20
CA GLU A 318 -14.24 -0.34 22.38
C GLU A 318 -14.58 -1.83 22.16
N ARG A 319 -13.85 -2.50 21.26
CA ARG A 319 -14.00 -3.92 20.94
C ARG A 319 -13.16 -4.84 21.82
N GLY A 320 -12.39 -4.31 22.77
CA GLY A 320 -11.52 -5.11 23.62
C GLY A 320 -10.39 -5.81 22.85
N VAL A 321 -9.97 -5.24 21.72
CA VAL A 321 -8.84 -5.74 20.93
C VAL A 321 -7.56 -5.46 21.69
N THR A 322 -6.84 -6.53 22.04
CA THR A 322 -5.60 -6.45 22.84
C THR A 322 -4.34 -6.47 22.00
N GLU A 323 -4.41 -6.96 20.77
CA GLU A 323 -3.31 -7.05 19.84
C GLU A 323 -3.80 -6.80 18.42
N GLY A 324 -3.14 -5.88 17.71
CA GLY A 324 -3.46 -5.55 16.33
C GLY A 324 -2.26 -5.63 15.39
N PRO A 325 -2.48 -5.46 14.08
CA PRO A 325 -1.42 -5.60 13.09
C PRO A 325 -0.41 -4.47 13.22
N LYS A 326 0.72 -4.66 12.53
CA LYS A 326 1.59 -3.54 12.17
C LYS A 326 0.81 -2.56 11.31
N LEU A 327 1.06 -1.27 11.51
CA LEU A 327 0.37 -0.18 10.82
C LEU A 327 1.34 0.51 9.88
N THR A 328 0.86 0.94 8.73
CA THR A 328 1.67 1.69 7.78
C THR A 328 0.86 2.70 6.98
N VAL A 329 1.56 3.55 6.26
CA VAL A 329 1.02 4.59 5.39
C VAL A 329 1.91 4.62 4.15
N PRO A 330 1.54 3.92 3.07
CA PRO A 330 2.30 3.93 1.83
C PRO A 330 2.37 5.33 1.23
N MET A 331 3.54 5.96 1.27
CA MET A 331 3.76 7.27 0.62
C MET A 331 4.10 7.09 -0.85
N SER A 332 3.61 7.96 -1.72
CA SER A 332 4.05 7.95 -3.11
C SER A 332 5.38 8.68 -3.24
N VAL A 333 6.43 7.97 -3.66
CA VAL A 333 7.73 8.59 -3.98
C VAL A 333 7.88 8.81 -5.49
N ALA A 334 6.85 8.46 -6.28
CA ALA A 334 6.90 8.48 -7.73
C ALA A 334 6.64 9.86 -8.34
N THR A 335 6.10 10.82 -7.59
CA THR A 335 5.75 12.14 -8.15
C THR A 335 6.29 13.28 -7.31
N THR A 336 6.80 14.30 -7.98
CA THR A 336 7.06 15.60 -7.36
C THR A 336 5.77 16.36 -7.04
N ALA A 337 4.60 15.86 -7.43
CA ALA A 337 3.32 16.49 -7.12
C ALA A 337 2.93 16.35 -5.64
N ALA A 338 3.49 15.34 -4.96
CA ALA A 338 3.40 15.15 -3.51
C ALA A 338 4.25 16.16 -2.71
N TYR A 339 5.09 16.93 -3.38
CA TYR A 339 6.03 17.86 -2.76
C TYR A 339 5.35 18.93 -1.91
N ASP A 340 5.87 19.12 -0.69
CA ASP A 340 5.55 20.29 0.13
C ASP A 340 6.84 20.96 0.64
N PRO A 341 7.18 22.18 0.17
CA PRO A 341 8.34 22.92 0.66
C PRO A 341 8.21 23.29 2.14
N GLU A 342 7.00 23.26 2.68
CA GLU A 342 6.70 23.60 4.05
C GLU A 342 6.87 22.42 5.02
N SER A 343 7.22 21.23 4.51
CA SER A 343 7.53 20.03 5.30
C SER A 343 8.39 20.36 6.52
N LEU A 344 7.96 19.88 7.69
CA LEU A 344 8.64 20.16 8.95
C LEU A 344 10.05 19.59 8.94
N CYS A 345 10.20 18.33 8.55
CA CYS A 345 11.49 17.66 8.48
C CYS A 345 12.40 18.27 7.43
N HIS A 346 11.86 18.73 6.30
CA HIS A 346 12.66 19.48 5.33
C HIS A 346 13.18 20.80 5.92
N LYS A 347 12.30 21.62 6.52
CA LYS A 347 12.67 22.91 7.12
C LYS A 347 13.69 22.78 8.24
N GLN A 348 13.70 21.65 8.93
CA GLN A 348 14.69 21.31 9.95
C GLN A 348 16.04 20.86 9.37
N GLY A 349 16.18 20.81 8.04
CA GLY A 349 17.38 20.36 7.35
C GLY A 349 17.66 18.86 7.49
N LYS A 350 16.66 18.06 7.92
CA LYS A 350 16.82 16.62 8.13
C LYS A 350 16.82 15.83 6.83
N VAL A 351 16.20 16.37 5.79
CA VAL A 351 15.97 15.70 4.51
C VAL A 351 15.94 16.69 3.37
N SER A 352 16.50 16.31 2.23
CA SER A 352 16.48 17.13 1.02
C SER A 352 15.09 17.12 0.38
N LEU A 353 14.83 18.15 -0.42
CA LEU A 353 13.61 18.28 -1.21
C LEU A 353 13.39 17.15 -2.22
N GLU A 354 14.47 16.52 -2.69
CA GLU A 354 14.44 15.42 -3.66
C GLU A 354 13.91 14.12 -3.03
N ALA A 355 13.94 14.00 -1.70
CA ALA A 355 13.47 12.85 -0.94
C ALA A 355 12.08 13.11 -0.31
N ALA A 356 11.16 13.69 -1.09
CA ALA A 356 9.86 14.18 -0.60
C ALA A 356 9.04 13.14 0.18
N GLY A 357 8.97 11.88 -0.28
CA GLY A 357 8.24 10.84 0.45
C GLY A 357 8.86 10.49 1.80
N VAL A 358 10.19 10.56 1.94
CA VAL A 358 10.86 10.37 3.24
C VAL A 358 10.59 11.56 4.16
N ALA A 359 10.54 12.78 3.61
CA ALA A 359 10.16 13.96 4.38
C ALA A 359 8.75 13.82 4.98
N GLN A 360 7.81 13.29 4.20
CA GLN A 360 6.44 13.04 4.66
C GLN A 360 6.34 11.91 5.70
N MET A 361 7.12 10.84 5.55
CA MET A 361 7.22 9.81 6.60
C MET A 361 7.71 10.41 7.91
N CYS A 362 8.73 11.27 7.84
CA CYS A 362 9.29 11.97 8.99
C CYS A 362 8.31 12.95 9.62
N ASP A 363 7.58 13.72 8.80
CA ASP A 363 6.52 14.62 9.25
C ASP A 363 5.41 13.83 9.95
N LEU A 364 4.94 12.74 9.35
CA LEU A 364 3.93 11.88 9.93
C LEU A 364 4.41 11.27 11.26
N ALA A 365 5.62 10.74 11.32
CA ALA A 365 6.19 10.20 12.55
C ALA A 365 6.27 11.27 13.66
N SER A 366 6.62 12.51 13.29
CA SER A 366 6.65 13.64 14.22
C SER A 366 5.25 13.97 14.74
N VAL A 367 4.23 13.95 13.87
CA VAL A 367 2.84 14.22 14.25
C VAL A 367 2.21 13.08 15.06
N ILE A 368 2.60 11.82 14.84
CA ILE A 368 2.16 10.72 15.70
C ILE A 368 2.77 10.88 17.10
N SER A 369 4.05 11.26 17.19
CA SER A 369 4.70 11.54 18.48
C SER A 369 4.09 12.74 19.21
N ASP A 370 3.75 13.79 18.45
CA ASP A 370 3.12 15.02 18.94
C ASP A 370 2.00 15.51 18.00
N PRO A 371 0.74 15.10 18.23
CA PRO A 371 -0.40 15.49 17.41
C PRO A 371 -0.72 17.00 17.45
N SER A 372 -0.21 17.72 18.46
CA SER A 372 -0.43 19.16 18.58
C SER A 372 0.25 19.96 17.46
N LEU A 373 1.27 19.38 16.80
CA LEU A 373 1.95 19.97 15.64
C LEU A 373 1.00 20.31 14.47
N VAL A 374 -0.15 19.63 14.39
CA VAL A 374 -1.22 19.89 13.41
C VAL A 374 -2.54 20.32 14.06
N GLY A 375 -2.48 20.72 15.34
CA GLY A 375 -3.65 21.09 16.14
C GLY A 375 -4.68 19.96 16.21
N TYR A 376 -4.22 18.72 16.43
CA TYR A 376 -5.07 17.56 16.66
C TYR A 376 -4.97 17.11 18.12
N SER A 377 -6.10 16.67 18.69
CA SER A 377 -6.19 16.19 20.08
C SER A 377 -6.80 14.79 20.05
N PRO A 378 -6.00 13.72 20.21
CA PRO A 378 -6.50 12.36 20.07
C PRO A 378 -7.54 11.98 21.13
N VAL A 379 -8.64 11.38 20.68
CA VAL A 379 -9.68 10.79 21.53
C VAL A 379 -9.15 9.53 22.23
N SER A 380 -8.29 8.76 21.58
CA SER A 380 -7.58 7.61 22.16
C SER A 380 -6.57 8.01 23.25
N GLY A 381 -6.22 9.30 23.33
CA GLY A 381 -5.14 9.83 24.17
C GLY A 381 -3.77 9.77 23.49
N GLU A 382 -2.87 10.68 23.88
CA GLU A 382 -1.52 10.80 23.30
C GLU A 382 -0.63 9.58 23.57
N GLU A 383 -0.82 8.90 24.71
CA GLU A 383 -0.05 7.70 25.05
C GLU A 383 -0.28 6.58 24.03
N ALA A 384 -1.52 6.36 23.60
CA ALA A 384 -1.86 5.34 22.60
C ALA A 384 -1.13 5.59 21.27
N PHE A 385 -0.96 6.86 20.88
CA PHE A 385 -0.21 7.22 19.68
C PHE A 385 1.29 6.93 19.81
N ARG A 386 1.90 7.25 20.96
CA ARG A 386 3.31 6.93 21.23
C ARG A 386 3.53 5.43 21.20
N THR A 387 2.65 4.66 21.84
CA THR A 387 2.68 3.18 21.80
C THR A 387 2.59 2.68 20.36
N VAL A 388 1.69 3.23 19.54
CA VAL A 388 1.62 2.86 18.11
C VAL A 388 2.93 3.17 17.40
N LEU A 389 3.48 4.38 17.55
CA LEU A 389 4.73 4.74 16.89
C LEU A 389 5.88 3.82 17.29
N GLU A 390 5.96 3.44 18.56
CA GLU A 390 7.02 2.59 19.10
C GLU A 390 6.88 1.14 18.69
N GLU A 391 5.68 0.57 18.78
CA GLU A 391 5.46 -0.87 18.73
C GLU A 391 4.82 -1.37 17.43
N ARG A 392 4.05 -0.53 16.74
CA ARG A 392 3.20 -0.97 15.61
C ARG A 392 3.49 -0.26 14.30
N MET A 393 3.99 0.98 14.31
CA MET A 393 4.18 1.77 13.10
C MET A 393 5.42 1.31 12.33
N GLU A 394 5.19 0.91 11.10
CA GLU A 394 6.19 0.59 10.09
C GLU A 394 6.00 1.54 8.91
N PHE A 395 7.06 1.97 8.24
CA PHE A 395 6.96 2.95 7.16
C PHE A 395 6.97 2.26 5.80
N SER A 396 6.29 2.84 4.82
CA SER A 396 6.30 2.25 3.49
C SER A 396 6.14 3.28 2.37
N PHE A 397 6.52 2.87 1.17
CA PHE A 397 6.42 3.69 -0.02
C PHE A 397 6.04 2.87 -1.26
N ASN A 398 5.45 3.55 -2.23
CA ASN A 398 5.18 3.04 -3.57
C ASN A 398 6.14 3.68 -4.56
N ALA A 399 6.82 2.88 -5.38
CA ALA A 399 7.82 3.37 -6.33
C ALA A 399 7.81 2.61 -7.66
N PHE A 400 8.04 3.35 -8.75
CA PHE A 400 8.14 2.78 -10.10
C PHE A 400 9.54 2.94 -10.73
N PHE A 401 10.54 3.29 -9.91
CA PHE A 401 11.90 3.53 -10.37
C PHE A 401 12.85 2.35 -10.06
N PRO A 402 14.02 2.28 -10.73
CA PRO A 402 15.01 1.23 -10.50
C PRO A 402 15.62 1.25 -9.08
N PRO A 403 16.20 0.13 -8.62
CA PRO A 403 16.79 0.02 -7.28
C PRO A 403 17.81 1.12 -6.91
N PRO A 404 18.73 1.56 -7.80
CA PRO A 404 19.64 2.66 -7.47
C PRO A 404 18.94 3.97 -7.12
N THR A 405 17.81 4.26 -7.78
CA THR A 405 16.99 5.44 -7.49
C THR A 405 16.26 5.29 -6.16
N ALA A 406 15.77 4.09 -5.83
CA ALA A 406 15.20 3.80 -4.51
C ALA A 406 16.23 3.98 -3.39
N ALA A 407 17.46 3.54 -3.63
CA ALA A 407 18.56 3.74 -2.69
C ALA A 407 18.80 5.22 -2.43
N SER A 408 18.94 6.04 -3.48
CA SER A 408 19.28 7.46 -3.34
C SER A 408 18.14 8.33 -2.82
N LEU A 409 16.90 8.10 -3.27
CA LEU A 409 15.76 8.98 -2.96
C LEU A 409 15.01 8.58 -1.70
N VAL A 410 15.13 7.31 -1.28
CA VAL A 410 14.35 6.79 -0.14
C VAL A 410 15.28 6.25 0.94
N VAL A 411 16.04 5.20 0.63
CA VAL A 411 16.73 4.44 1.68
C VAL A 411 17.85 5.23 2.34
N GLU A 412 18.70 5.90 1.58
CA GLU A 412 19.80 6.70 2.16
C GLU A 412 19.28 7.89 2.98
N PRO A 413 18.31 8.70 2.50
CA PRO A 413 17.68 9.74 3.33
C PRO A 413 16.99 9.18 4.59
N TYR A 414 16.31 8.03 4.48
CA TYR A 414 15.61 7.40 5.61
C TYR A 414 16.58 7.03 6.75
N LYS A 415 17.77 6.52 6.42
CA LYS A 415 18.83 6.18 7.41
C LYS A 415 19.34 7.38 8.21
N GLN A 416 19.22 8.59 7.66
CA GLN A 416 19.72 9.81 8.31
C GLN A 416 18.74 10.39 9.34
N ILE A 417 17.51 9.87 9.40
CA ILE A 417 16.47 10.43 10.25
C ILE A 417 16.32 9.56 11.49
N ASP A 418 16.73 10.09 12.65
CA ASP A 418 16.72 9.35 13.93
C ASP A 418 15.35 8.75 14.28
N LEU A 419 14.26 9.41 13.91
CA LEU A 419 12.90 8.94 14.19
C LEU A 419 12.49 7.72 13.36
N LEU A 420 13.19 7.47 12.25
CA LEU A 420 12.84 6.48 11.23
C LEU A 420 13.86 5.35 11.10
N LYS A 421 15.16 5.65 11.21
CA LYS A 421 16.27 4.78 10.76
C LYS A 421 16.28 3.36 11.33
N ASP A 422 15.74 3.16 12.54
CA ASP A 422 15.70 1.87 13.22
C ASP A 422 14.36 1.12 13.02
N ARG A 423 13.45 1.68 12.20
CA ARG A 423 12.10 1.16 11.98
C ARG A 423 11.98 0.46 10.63
N PRO A 424 11.09 -0.54 10.51
CA PRO A 424 10.89 -1.20 9.24
C PRO A 424 10.43 -0.29 8.12
N LEU A 425 10.95 -0.57 6.92
CA LEU A 425 10.68 0.18 5.69
C LEU A 425 10.27 -0.78 4.58
N HIS A 426 9.06 -0.64 4.06
CA HIS A 426 8.50 -1.50 3.02
C HIS A 426 8.34 -0.78 1.68
N LEU A 427 8.52 -1.50 0.59
CA LEU A 427 8.16 -1.10 -0.74
C LEU A 427 6.87 -1.82 -1.11
N THR A 428 5.76 -1.11 -1.07
CA THR A 428 4.42 -1.70 -1.04
C THR A 428 3.73 -1.78 -2.39
N GLU A 429 4.27 -1.06 -3.37
CA GLU A 429 4.01 -1.22 -4.79
C GLU A 429 5.31 -0.97 -5.53
N TRP A 430 5.74 -1.96 -6.29
CA TRP A 430 6.83 -1.78 -7.23
C TRP A 430 6.57 -2.45 -8.54
N GLN A 431 6.90 -1.71 -9.60
CA GLN A 431 7.02 -2.25 -10.94
C GLN A 431 8.03 -1.47 -11.77
N ASN A 432 8.67 -2.15 -12.70
CA ASN A 432 9.44 -1.53 -13.76
C ASN A 432 8.90 -1.99 -15.11
N THR A 433 8.03 -1.17 -15.72
CA THR A 433 7.41 -1.47 -17.01
C THR A 433 8.35 -1.33 -18.20
N GLY A 434 9.63 -0.98 -18.03
CA GLY A 434 10.55 -0.77 -19.15
C GLY A 434 11.52 -1.91 -19.45
N ASP A 435 11.79 -2.79 -18.48
CA ASP A 435 12.86 -3.80 -18.57
C ASP A 435 12.50 -5.10 -17.81
N VAL A 436 11.69 -5.96 -18.43
CA VAL A 436 11.31 -7.24 -17.82
C VAL A 436 12.47 -8.25 -17.76
N ALA A 437 13.42 -8.19 -18.70
CA ALA A 437 14.62 -9.04 -18.62
C ALA A 437 15.45 -8.70 -17.37
N GLY A 438 15.51 -7.42 -17.00
CA GLY A 438 16.12 -6.93 -15.76
C GLY A 438 15.26 -7.10 -14.50
N LEU A 439 13.96 -7.40 -14.62
CA LEU A 439 13.01 -7.46 -13.51
C LEU A 439 13.45 -8.42 -12.39
N PRO A 440 13.90 -9.67 -12.65
CA PRO A 440 14.33 -10.55 -11.58
C PRO A 440 15.48 -9.96 -10.76
N LYS A 441 16.47 -9.39 -11.47
CA LYS A 441 17.63 -8.74 -10.85
C LYS A 441 17.23 -7.49 -10.07
N ALA A 442 16.30 -6.69 -10.60
CA ALA A 442 15.81 -5.49 -9.95
C ALA A 442 15.03 -5.83 -8.67
N LEU A 443 14.13 -6.82 -8.69
CA LEU A 443 13.43 -7.30 -7.51
C LEU A 443 14.40 -7.85 -6.46
N SER A 444 15.36 -8.69 -6.83
CA SER A 444 16.38 -9.17 -5.90
C SER A 444 17.18 -8.02 -5.28
N ALA A 445 17.57 -7.02 -6.09
CA ALA A 445 18.28 -5.85 -5.57
C ALA A 445 17.44 -5.00 -4.61
N LEU A 446 16.12 -4.92 -4.79
CA LEU A 446 15.21 -4.23 -3.86
C LEU A 446 15.04 -5.00 -2.55
N LEU A 447 14.95 -6.33 -2.64
CA LEU A 447 14.92 -7.20 -1.46
C LEU A 447 16.19 -7.04 -0.63
N ASP A 448 17.36 -7.06 -1.28
CA ASP A 448 18.66 -6.85 -0.63
C ASP A 448 18.76 -5.42 -0.04
N LEU A 449 18.26 -4.42 -0.78
CA LEU A 449 18.28 -3.02 -0.36
C LEU A 449 17.46 -2.78 0.92
N LEU A 450 16.32 -3.47 1.06
CA LEU A 450 15.41 -3.31 2.20
C LEU A 450 15.63 -4.33 3.33
N GLU A 451 16.51 -5.32 3.14
CA GLU A 451 16.81 -6.30 4.19
C GLU A 451 17.21 -5.65 5.52
N PRO A 452 18.11 -4.64 5.58
CA PRO A 452 18.54 -4.07 6.86
C PRO A 452 17.40 -3.45 7.68
N PHE A 453 16.27 -3.16 7.03
CA PHE A 453 15.06 -2.62 7.64
C PHE A 453 14.01 -3.70 7.90
N GLN A 454 14.32 -4.99 7.76
CA GLN A 454 13.29 -6.04 7.81
C GLN A 454 12.13 -5.77 6.83
N GLY A 455 12.45 -5.09 5.73
CA GLY A 455 11.47 -4.56 4.79
C GLY A 455 10.83 -5.66 3.96
N ARG A 456 9.69 -5.31 3.37
CA ARG A 456 8.93 -6.16 2.45
C ARG A 456 8.87 -5.49 1.10
N VAL A 457 8.94 -6.27 0.01
CA VAL A 457 8.77 -5.78 -1.37
C VAL A 457 7.52 -6.41 -1.97
N PHE A 458 6.58 -5.59 -2.42
CA PHE A 458 5.36 -6.02 -3.08
C PHE A 458 5.42 -5.70 -4.56
N PHE A 459 5.28 -6.72 -5.41
CA PHE A 459 5.17 -6.51 -6.85
C PHE A 459 3.77 -6.01 -7.22
N PHE A 460 3.70 -4.92 -7.98
CA PHE A 460 2.47 -4.35 -8.53
C PHE A 460 2.37 -4.70 -10.02
N GLU A 461 1.31 -5.31 -10.54
CA GLU A 461 0.17 -5.93 -9.85
C GLU A 461 -0.17 -7.32 -10.39
N PHE A 462 -1.01 -8.06 -9.65
CA PHE A 462 -1.37 -9.44 -9.99
C PHE A 462 -2.08 -9.57 -11.35
N GLU A 463 -3.00 -8.66 -11.66
CA GLU A 463 -3.85 -8.74 -12.86
C GLU A 463 -3.90 -7.42 -13.61
N THR A 464 -3.99 -7.46 -14.93
CA THR A 464 -4.12 -6.28 -15.79
C THR A 464 -5.37 -5.47 -15.45
N ALA A 465 -5.18 -4.18 -15.17
CA ALA A 465 -6.26 -3.24 -14.96
C ALA A 465 -6.86 -2.71 -16.26
N TYR A 466 -7.76 -3.50 -16.86
CA TYR A 466 -8.42 -3.17 -18.14
C TYR A 466 -9.11 -1.81 -18.13
N TRP A 467 -9.78 -1.47 -17.04
CA TRP A 467 -10.53 -0.21 -16.89
C TRP A 467 -9.67 1.06 -16.92
N LYS A 468 -8.38 0.97 -16.57
CA LYS A 468 -7.47 2.12 -16.58
C LYS A 468 -7.07 2.52 -18.00
N GLY A 469 -7.07 1.54 -18.91
CA GLY A 469 -6.57 1.73 -20.27
C GLY A 469 -5.08 2.15 -20.32
N GLY A 470 -4.62 2.51 -21.52
CA GLY A 470 -3.33 3.14 -21.74
C GLY A 470 -2.13 2.36 -21.17
N SER A 471 -1.13 3.09 -20.67
CA SER A 471 0.10 2.50 -20.13
C SER A 471 -0.11 1.68 -18.86
N GLU A 472 -1.21 1.89 -18.14
CA GLU A 472 -1.48 1.19 -16.88
C GLU A 472 -1.94 -0.26 -17.11
N MET A 473 -2.43 -0.60 -18.31
CA MET A 473 -2.71 -2.00 -18.67
C MET A 473 -1.43 -2.87 -18.66
N GLY A 474 -0.26 -2.25 -18.80
CA GLY A 474 1.04 -2.93 -18.73
C GLY A 474 1.45 -3.35 -17.32
N PHE A 475 0.64 -3.08 -16.29
CA PHE A 475 1.02 -3.35 -14.91
C PHE A 475 0.77 -4.80 -14.44
N GLY A 476 -0.17 -5.50 -15.06
CA GLY A 476 -0.52 -6.86 -14.66
C GLY A 476 0.53 -7.91 -14.99
N MET A 477 0.81 -8.83 -14.07
CA MET A 477 1.55 -10.07 -14.39
C MET A 477 0.69 -11.11 -15.13
N PHE A 478 -0.63 -11.04 -14.93
CA PHE A 478 -1.62 -11.89 -15.59
C PHE A 478 -2.71 -11.05 -16.26
N SER A 479 -3.27 -11.58 -17.33
CA SER A 479 -4.42 -11.04 -18.04
C SER A 479 -5.59 -12.01 -17.95
N ASN A 480 -6.81 -11.50 -18.12
CA ASN A 480 -8.01 -12.31 -18.26
C ASN A 480 -8.02 -12.98 -19.65
N GLY A 481 -8.18 -14.30 -19.66
CA GLY A 481 -8.43 -15.08 -20.85
C GLY A 481 -9.88 -15.01 -21.31
N ASP A 482 -10.33 -16.07 -21.96
CA ASP A 482 -11.62 -16.18 -22.64
C ASP A 482 -12.54 -17.25 -22.04
N GLN A 483 -12.00 -18.23 -21.32
CA GLN A 483 -12.80 -19.21 -20.59
C GLN A 483 -13.23 -18.68 -19.22
N VAL A 484 -14.53 -18.75 -18.93
CA VAL A 484 -15.08 -18.52 -17.59
C VAL A 484 -14.80 -19.73 -16.71
N VAL A 485 -14.19 -19.51 -15.54
CA VAL A 485 -13.82 -20.57 -14.59
C VAL A 485 -14.61 -20.51 -13.28
N ALA A 486 -15.19 -19.35 -12.97
CA ALA A 486 -16.07 -19.16 -11.82
C ALA A 486 -17.04 -17.99 -12.07
N GLN A 487 -17.99 -17.79 -11.17
CA GLN A 487 -18.95 -16.69 -11.20
C GLN A 487 -18.87 -15.92 -9.87
N CYS A 488 -18.53 -14.62 -9.92
CA CYS A 488 -18.71 -13.76 -8.76
C CYS A 488 -20.21 -13.60 -8.52
N ARG A 489 -20.67 -13.86 -7.30
CA ARG A 489 -22.04 -13.58 -6.85
C ARG A 489 -21.97 -12.65 -5.67
N TRP A 490 -22.08 -11.35 -5.94
CA TRP A 490 -21.97 -10.35 -4.89
C TRP A 490 -23.02 -9.27 -5.11
N PRO A 491 -23.75 -8.86 -4.05
CA PRO A 491 -24.48 -7.59 -4.05
C PRO A 491 -23.68 -6.41 -4.61
N ASN A 492 -22.35 -6.41 -4.46
CA ASN A 492 -21.44 -5.36 -4.94
C ASN A 492 -20.66 -5.73 -6.23
N CYS A 493 -20.78 -6.94 -6.78
CA CYS A 493 -20.31 -7.29 -8.14
C CYS A 493 -21.31 -6.81 -9.22
N PHE A 494 -22.30 -5.99 -8.87
CA PHE A 494 -23.36 -5.54 -9.79
C PHE A 494 -24.11 -6.70 -10.44
N GLY A 495 -24.29 -7.80 -9.70
CA GLY A 495 -24.90 -9.03 -10.17
C GLY A 495 -23.92 -10.20 -10.29
N GLU A 496 -24.25 -11.14 -11.16
CA GLU A 496 -23.36 -12.26 -11.50
C GLU A 496 -22.33 -11.80 -12.53
N GLN A 497 -21.05 -11.84 -12.17
CA GLN A 497 -19.95 -11.48 -13.07
C GLN A 497 -19.07 -12.69 -13.36
N PRO A 498 -18.70 -12.93 -14.63
CA PRO A 498 -17.81 -14.02 -14.99
C PRO A 498 -16.39 -13.74 -14.49
N VAL A 499 -15.79 -14.74 -13.85
CA VAL A 499 -14.36 -14.77 -13.55
C VAL A 499 -13.67 -15.61 -14.62
N TYR A 500 -12.75 -15.00 -15.35
CA TYR A 500 -12.04 -15.64 -16.47
C TYR A 500 -10.75 -16.33 -16.01
N CYS A 501 -10.35 -17.36 -16.73
CA CYS A 501 -9.05 -18.00 -16.57
C CYS A 501 -7.90 -16.99 -16.78
N LYS A 502 -6.76 -17.23 -16.15
CA LYS A 502 -5.56 -16.39 -16.25
C LYS A 502 -4.74 -16.75 -17.49
N ARG A 503 -4.20 -15.74 -18.16
CA ARG A 503 -3.12 -15.85 -19.16
C ARG A 503 -1.91 -15.07 -18.67
N THR A 504 -0.71 -15.52 -19.04
CA THR A 504 0.51 -14.79 -18.71
C THR A 504 0.65 -13.54 -19.57
N VAL A 505 1.00 -12.41 -18.96
CA VAL A 505 1.36 -11.19 -19.67
C VAL A 505 2.83 -11.21 -20.00
N ASN A 506 3.15 -10.87 -21.25
CA ASN A 506 4.51 -10.74 -21.74
C ASN A 506 4.84 -9.27 -21.99
N PHE A 507 6.04 -8.86 -21.61
CA PHE A 507 6.58 -7.56 -21.97
C PHE A 507 7.96 -7.76 -22.59
N ASN A 508 8.18 -7.23 -23.80
CA ASN A 508 9.34 -7.53 -24.63
C ASN A 508 9.60 -9.05 -24.76
N ASP A 509 8.55 -9.82 -25.05
CA ASP A 509 8.57 -11.29 -25.17
C ASP A 509 9.00 -12.06 -23.91
N GLN A 510 8.99 -11.41 -22.74
CA GLN A 510 9.33 -12.04 -21.46
C GLN A 510 8.09 -12.10 -20.54
N PRO A 511 7.73 -13.29 -20.02
CA PRO A 511 6.60 -13.45 -19.11
C PRO A 511 6.87 -12.83 -17.74
N VAL A 512 6.06 -11.84 -17.36
CA VAL A 512 6.21 -11.08 -16.10
C VAL A 512 6.11 -12.00 -14.89
N GLY A 513 5.10 -12.87 -14.85
CA GLY A 513 4.92 -13.81 -13.74
C GLY A 513 6.11 -14.76 -13.54
N GLN A 514 6.78 -15.20 -14.62
CA GLN A 514 7.99 -16.01 -14.51
C GLN A 514 9.16 -15.20 -13.94
N ALA A 515 9.29 -13.94 -14.31
CA ALA A 515 10.32 -13.05 -13.80
C ALA A 515 10.14 -12.78 -12.29
N VAL A 516 8.89 -12.59 -11.84
CA VAL A 516 8.54 -12.47 -10.42
C VAL A 516 8.85 -13.79 -9.68
N ALA A 517 8.41 -14.94 -10.20
CA ALA A 517 8.69 -16.24 -9.61
C ALA A 517 10.19 -16.48 -9.41
N LYS A 518 10.99 -16.15 -10.43
CA LYS A 518 12.46 -16.26 -10.35
C LYS A 518 13.05 -15.39 -9.25
N ALA A 519 12.53 -14.18 -9.05
CA ALA A 519 13.02 -13.26 -8.02
C ALA A 519 12.63 -13.72 -6.60
N PHE A 520 11.41 -14.22 -6.45
CA PHE A 520 10.86 -14.64 -5.16
C PHE A 520 11.19 -16.10 -4.80
N GLY A 521 11.90 -16.83 -5.68
CA GLY A 521 12.25 -18.23 -5.47
C GLY A 521 11.08 -19.20 -5.64
N GLY A 522 10.04 -18.79 -6.38
CA GLY A 522 8.87 -19.60 -6.69
C GLY A 522 8.96 -20.37 -8.01
N GLU A 523 7.83 -20.95 -8.39
CA GLU A 523 7.62 -21.73 -9.60
C GLU A 523 7.14 -20.83 -10.75
N ALA A 524 7.60 -21.12 -11.97
CA ALA A 524 7.11 -20.41 -13.16
C ALA A 524 5.62 -20.76 -13.39
N PRO A 525 4.76 -19.77 -13.72
CA PRO A 525 3.37 -20.04 -14.06
C PRO A 525 3.22 -21.07 -15.17
N SER A 526 2.19 -21.91 -15.06
CA SER A 526 1.90 -22.98 -16.02
C SER A 526 0.41 -23.04 -16.32
N ALA A 527 0.05 -23.34 -17.57
CA ALA A 527 -1.33 -23.61 -17.98
C ALA A 527 -1.98 -24.79 -17.23
N SER A 528 -1.17 -25.64 -16.57
CA SER A 528 -1.65 -26.72 -15.70
C SER A 528 -2.09 -26.25 -14.32
N TRP A 529 -1.80 -25.01 -13.94
CA TRP A 529 -2.18 -24.48 -12.65
C TRP A 529 -3.69 -24.17 -12.60
N PRO A 530 -4.32 -24.37 -11.45
CA PRO A 530 -5.69 -23.94 -11.20
C PRO A 530 -6.01 -22.52 -11.70
N GLY A 531 -7.09 -22.41 -12.46
CA GLY A 531 -7.59 -21.14 -12.97
C GLY A 531 -6.76 -20.50 -14.08
N PHE A 532 -5.74 -21.17 -14.64
CA PHE A 532 -5.11 -20.75 -15.90
C PHE A 532 -5.86 -21.30 -17.11
N CYS A 533 -5.80 -20.59 -18.23
CA CYS A 533 -6.41 -21.06 -19.46
C CYS A 533 -5.64 -22.28 -20.00
N PRO A 534 -6.33 -23.27 -20.60
CA PRO A 534 -5.66 -24.36 -21.28
C PRO A 534 -4.64 -23.84 -22.30
N ALA A 535 -3.53 -24.55 -22.46
CA ALA A 535 -2.60 -24.26 -23.56
C ALA A 535 -3.33 -24.46 -24.89
N GLU A 536 -3.35 -23.45 -25.75
CA GLU A 536 -3.90 -23.61 -27.10
C GLU A 536 -2.91 -24.46 -27.91
N GLU A 537 -3.40 -25.52 -28.56
CA GLU A 537 -2.55 -26.41 -29.36
C GLU A 537 -1.89 -25.61 -30.50
N GLY A 538 -0.59 -25.34 -30.38
CA GLY A 538 0.22 -24.70 -31.42
C GLY A 538 0.45 -23.19 -31.25
N GLU A 539 -0.07 -22.55 -30.21
CA GLU A 539 0.18 -21.13 -29.95
C GLU A 539 1.09 -20.95 -28.73
N GLN A 540 2.25 -20.29 -28.92
CA GLN A 540 2.96 -19.70 -27.79
C GLN A 540 2.07 -18.57 -27.27
N GLN A 541 1.40 -18.78 -26.14
CA GLN A 541 0.49 -17.81 -25.53
C GLN A 541 1.22 -16.47 -25.29
N THR A 542 1.05 -15.54 -26.22
CA THR A 542 1.53 -14.15 -26.11
C THR A 542 0.32 -13.23 -26.08
N ALA A 543 -0.11 -12.86 -24.87
CA ALA A 543 -0.91 -11.65 -24.74
C ALA A 543 0.02 -10.45 -24.98
N VAL A 544 0.11 -10.01 -26.23
CA VAL A 544 0.81 -8.77 -26.58
C VAL A 544 -0.13 -7.62 -26.23
N ILE A 545 0.19 -6.89 -25.17
CA ILE A 545 -0.46 -5.61 -24.89
C ILE A 545 0.15 -4.61 -25.88
N ALA A 546 -0.67 -4.16 -26.84
CA ALA A 546 -0.27 -3.27 -27.93
C ALA A 546 -0.15 -1.81 -27.50
#